data_AF-A0A1H5I5K4-F1
#
_entry.id   AF-A0A1H5I5K4-F1
#
_cell.length_a   1.000
_cell.length_b   1.000
_cell.length_c   1.000
_cell.angle_alpha   90.00
_cell.angle_beta   90.00
_cell.angle_gamma   90.00
#
_symmetry.space_group_name_H-M   'P 1'
#
loop_
_entity.id
_entity.type
_entity.pdbx_description
1 polymer ?
#
loop_
_entity_poly.entity_id
_entity_poly.type
_entity_poly.pdbx_seq_one_letter_code
_entity_poly.pdbx_strand_id
1 'polypeptide(L)'
;MQYTVTKWGGKQHMTTAAFTNKAILRYSIAFIGYADLEGEVQGVSHQALRGDNYYQDLPEPKDWTGALKGVQHSKDAERQVVNLLADEIYRHLGCQSTAQYTARIGAVRKGTVDLYSDMGPCHSCRSVIKDFRRDFPALTLQIRYRNALRGGGSAALIPAGDGLYGQYGIGDATQRTDQLWAKTYPGSPVAAATGTFDVKVTEPGGRRFTGTVRGIDQQPHSSYLYPAPSSTAAPLDEVGAVMDGIARDLSTQMVPERLMRPQAFRQWIRGIGQGTVRLDCERGPGKDGRTAIEAFIEDFPKVRIEVAYPGATAQSDGRGYTDATEQDGGTWLKIFPAAR
;
A
#
# COMPACT_ATOMS: atom_id res chain seq x y z
N MET A 1 31.39 -26.88 44.31
CA MET A 1 30.40 -26.20 45.16
C MET A 1 29.18 -27.12 45.24
N GLN A 2 28.96 -27.74 46.40
CA GLN A 2 27.91 -28.74 46.63
C GLN A 2 26.57 -28.02 46.88
N TYR A 3 25.48 -28.53 46.32
CA TYR A 3 24.13 -28.06 46.62
C TYR A 3 23.43 -29.03 47.57
N THR A 4 22.93 -28.49 48.67
CA THR A 4 22.04 -29.16 49.61
C THR A 4 20.64 -29.22 49.00
N VAL A 5 20.08 -30.42 48.85
CA VAL A 5 18.67 -30.59 48.47
C VAL A 5 17.84 -30.67 49.74
N THR A 6 17.07 -29.63 50.03
CA THR A 6 16.00 -29.70 51.04
C THR A 6 14.68 -29.89 50.29
N LYS A 7 14.20 -31.14 50.26
CA LYS A 7 12.84 -31.48 49.81
C LYS A 7 11.85 -31.06 50.90
N TRP A 8 11.03 -30.04 50.63
CA TRP A 8 9.76 -29.83 51.34
C TRP A 8 8.65 -29.59 50.33
N GLY A 9 7.56 -30.33 50.50
CA GLY A 9 6.40 -30.32 49.63
C GLY A 9 5.78 -28.92 49.52
N GLY A 10 5.80 -28.40 48.31
CA GLY A 10 5.13 -27.18 47.91
C GLY A 10 5.18 -27.15 46.38
N LYS A 11 4.06 -26.86 45.73
CA LYS A 11 3.98 -26.65 44.29
C LYS A 11 5.19 -25.80 43.89
N GLN A 12 6.08 -26.34 43.05
CA GLN A 12 7.07 -25.53 42.38
C GLN A 12 6.30 -24.53 41.52
N HIS A 13 6.09 -23.33 42.06
CA HIS A 13 5.97 -22.16 41.22
C HIS A 13 7.30 -22.08 40.49
N MET A 14 7.36 -22.61 39.28
CA MET A 14 8.30 -22.10 38.29
C MET A 14 7.97 -20.61 38.20
N THR A 15 8.75 -19.79 38.88
CA THR A 15 8.85 -18.38 38.53
C THR A 15 9.41 -18.40 37.12
N THR A 16 8.53 -18.25 36.11
CA THR A 16 8.90 -17.86 34.77
C THR A 16 9.77 -16.63 34.95
N ALA A 17 11.09 -16.80 34.92
CA ALA A 17 11.99 -15.68 34.72
C ALA A 17 11.48 -15.02 33.43
N ALA A 18 10.85 -13.85 33.59
CA ALA A 18 10.00 -13.24 32.58
C ALA A 18 10.78 -13.11 31.27
N PHE A 19 10.42 -13.91 30.27
CA PHE A 19 11.07 -13.87 28.97
C PHE A 19 10.84 -12.48 28.37
N THR A 20 11.90 -11.68 28.32
CA THR A 20 11.83 -10.32 27.78
C THR A 20 12.07 -10.40 26.27
N ASN A 21 11.05 -10.10 25.49
CA ASN A 21 11.11 -10.04 24.03
C ASN A 21 11.15 -8.58 23.58
N LYS A 22 12.00 -8.23 22.62
CA LYS A 22 11.97 -6.92 21.97
C LYS A 22 11.44 -7.08 20.56
N ALA A 23 10.48 -6.22 20.19
CA ALA A 23 10.00 -6.07 18.83
C ALA A 23 10.29 -4.65 18.33
N ILE A 24 10.69 -4.55 17.07
CA ILE A 24 10.92 -3.28 16.37
C ILE A 24 10.15 -3.38 15.06
N LEU A 25 9.30 -2.39 14.78
CA LEU A 25 8.51 -2.32 13.57
C LEU A 25 8.84 -1.02 12.84
N ARG A 26 9.38 -1.15 11.64
CA ARG A 26 9.67 -0.04 10.72
C ARG A 26 8.63 0.01 9.62
N TYR A 27 8.22 1.21 9.22
CA TYR A 27 7.20 1.37 8.20
C TYR A 27 7.47 2.57 7.30
N SER A 28 7.06 2.45 6.04
CA SER A 28 6.93 3.53 5.07
C SER A 28 5.64 3.27 4.29
N ILE A 29 4.67 4.19 4.42
CA ILE A 29 3.29 4.02 3.95
C ILE A 29 2.87 5.27 3.18
N ALA A 30 2.41 5.05 1.95
CA ALA A 30 1.83 6.09 1.12
C ALA A 30 0.30 6.05 1.15
N PHE A 31 -0.32 7.22 1.13
CA PHE A 31 -1.77 7.37 1.23
C PHE A 31 -2.39 8.08 0.00
N ILE A 32 -3.68 7.86 -0.18
CA ILE A 32 -4.53 8.59 -1.14
C ILE A 32 -5.08 9.83 -0.42
N GLY A 33 -4.61 11.02 -0.80
CA GLY A 33 -5.13 12.28 -0.27
C GLY A 33 -4.65 12.66 1.15
N TYR A 34 -3.69 11.92 1.70
CA TYR A 34 -3.00 12.25 2.95
C TYR A 34 -1.49 12.27 2.71
N ALA A 35 -0.75 12.90 3.61
CA ALA A 35 0.71 12.84 3.59
C ALA A 35 1.20 11.39 3.77
N ASP A 36 2.38 11.08 3.26
CA ASP A 36 3.02 9.78 3.50
C ASP A 36 3.48 9.69 4.97
N LEU A 37 3.54 8.47 5.49
CA LEU A 37 3.90 8.18 6.88
C LEU A 37 5.11 7.25 6.91
N GLU A 38 6.17 7.66 7.59
CA GLU A 38 7.37 6.85 7.79
C GLU A 38 7.83 6.90 9.25
N GLY A 39 8.30 5.78 9.78
CA GLY A 39 8.80 5.74 11.14
C GLY A 39 9.18 4.37 11.67
N GLU A 40 9.42 4.34 12.97
CA GLU A 40 9.79 3.15 13.72
C GLU A 40 9.08 3.18 15.08
N VAL A 41 8.45 2.05 15.44
CA VAL A 41 7.93 1.82 16.79
C VAL A 41 8.63 0.61 17.39
N GLN A 42 8.89 0.67 18.69
CA GLN A 42 9.52 -0.41 19.43
C GLN A 42 8.71 -0.77 20.67
N GLY A 43 8.68 -2.06 20.97
CA GLY A 43 8.01 -2.64 22.13
C GLY A 43 8.95 -3.61 22.84
N VAL A 44 8.84 -3.68 24.15
CA VAL A 44 9.56 -4.67 24.97
C VAL A 44 8.53 -5.35 25.87
N SER A 45 8.56 -6.68 25.91
CA SER A 45 7.56 -7.42 26.67
C SER A 45 7.63 -7.10 28.16
N HIS A 46 6.49 -7.17 28.82
CA HIS A 46 6.31 -6.91 30.25
C HIS A 46 6.59 -5.47 30.72
N GLN A 47 6.91 -4.54 29.83
CA GLN A 47 6.88 -3.11 30.14
C GLN A 47 5.45 -2.59 30.29
N ALA A 48 5.31 -1.38 30.85
CA ALA A 48 4.03 -0.71 30.98
C ALA A 48 3.34 -0.66 29.61
N LEU A 49 2.06 -1.00 29.61
CA LEU A 49 1.29 -1.19 28.40
C LEU A 49 1.24 0.11 27.60
N ARG A 50 1.67 0.04 26.33
CA ARG A 50 1.50 1.10 25.34
C ARG A 50 0.72 0.48 24.18
N GLY A 51 -0.50 0.98 23.92
CA GLY A 51 -1.33 0.48 22.82
C GLY A 51 -2.02 -0.88 23.10
N ASP A 52 -2.62 -1.06 24.28
CA ASP A 52 -3.30 -2.32 24.66
C ASP A 52 -4.38 -2.79 23.67
N ASN A 53 -5.04 -1.81 23.07
CA ASN A 53 -6.08 -2.02 22.09
C ASN A 53 -5.54 -1.62 20.72
N TYR A 54 -5.77 -2.48 19.72
CA TYR A 54 -5.54 -2.19 18.30
C TYR A 54 -6.29 -0.91 17.85
N TYR A 55 -7.22 -0.44 18.68
CA TYR A 55 -7.95 0.82 18.59
C TYR A 55 -8.00 1.46 19.97
N GLN A 56 -7.30 2.57 20.24
CA GLN A 56 -7.23 3.17 21.59
C GLN A 56 -8.60 3.45 22.23
N ASP A 57 -9.68 3.59 21.45
CA ASP A 57 -11.03 3.90 21.92
C ASP A 57 -12.14 2.92 21.50
N LEU A 58 -11.80 1.77 20.91
CA LEU A 58 -12.82 0.80 20.48
C LEU A 58 -12.74 -0.47 21.33
N PRO A 59 -13.87 -0.93 21.90
CA PRO A 59 -13.92 -2.30 22.38
C PRO A 59 -13.59 -3.22 21.20
N GLU A 60 -12.88 -4.30 21.48
CA GLU A 60 -12.81 -5.45 20.58
C GLU A 60 -14.22 -5.71 20.02
N PRO A 61 -14.40 -5.90 18.69
CA PRO A 61 -15.71 -6.17 18.12
C PRO A 61 -16.46 -7.23 18.93
N LYS A 62 -17.75 -7.03 19.23
CA LYS A 62 -18.51 -7.95 20.10
C LYS A 62 -18.50 -9.40 19.57
N ASP A 63 -18.34 -9.52 18.27
CA ASP A 63 -18.27 -10.68 17.39
C ASP A 63 -16.82 -11.05 16.99
N TRP A 64 -15.80 -10.44 17.62
CA TRP A 64 -14.42 -10.90 17.49
C TRP A 64 -14.28 -12.29 18.12
N THR A 65 -14.13 -13.29 17.26
CA THR A 65 -13.91 -14.69 17.61
C THR A 65 -12.43 -15.05 17.67
N GLY A 66 -11.54 -14.05 17.69
CA GLY A 66 -10.11 -14.25 17.90
C GLY A 66 -9.88 -15.05 19.17
N ALA A 67 -9.17 -16.17 19.06
CA ALA A 67 -9.10 -17.24 20.05
C ALA A 67 -8.58 -16.85 21.45
N LEU A 68 -8.28 -15.57 21.71
CA LEU A 68 -7.56 -15.11 22.90
C LEU A 68 -8.10 -13.80 23.51
N LYS A 69 -9.40 -13.52 23.34
CA LYS A 69 -10.09 -12.46 24.10
C LYS A 69 -9.75 -12.55 25.59
N GLY A 70 -9.07 -11.54 26.13
CA GLY A 70 -8.74 -11.42 27.56
C GLY A 70 -7.61 -12.30 28.10
N VAL A 71 -6.85 -13.04 27.28
CA VAL A 71 -5.83 -13.99 27.78
C VAL A 71 -4.40 -13.48 27.58
N GLN A 72 -3.70 -13.24 28.70
CA GLN A 72 -2.24 -13.23 28.99
C GLN A 72 -1.21 -12.54 28.05
N HIS A 73 -1.59 -12.00 26.90
CA HIS A 73 -0.65 -11.53 25.86
C HIS A 73 -0.70 -10.03 25.56
N SER A 74 -1.36 -9.21 26.40
CA SER A 74 -1.30 -7.73 26.28
C SER A 74 0.14 -7.18 26.43
N LYS A 75 1.00 -7.97 27.08
CA LYS A 75 2.41 -7.65 27.32
C LYS A 75 3.34 -8.14 26.22
N ASP A 76 2.84 -8.72 25.12
CA ASP A 76 3.69 -9.23 24.04
C ASP A 76 4.16 -8.07 23.15
N ALA A 77 5.46 -8.00 22.90
CA ALA A 77 6.08 -6.88 22.20
C ALA A 77 5.58 -6.75 20.75
N GLU A 78 5.37 -7.86 20.04
CA GLU A 78 4.87 -7.87 18.66
C GLU A 78 3.44 -7.32 18.56
N ARG A 79 2.58 -7.71 19.51
CA ARG A 79 1.21 -7.17 19.57
C ARG A 79 1.23 -5.68 19.81
N GLN A 80 2.05 -5.21 20.76
CA GLN A 80 2.15 -3.78 21.07
C GLN A 80 2.59 -2.96 19.86
N VAL A 81 3.67 -3.36 19.16
CA VAL A 81 4.14 -2.58 18.00
C VAL A 81 3.16 -2.60 16.83
N VAL A 82 2.46 -3.70 16.59
CA VAL A 82 1.42 -3.76 15.54
C VAL A 82 0.23 -2.88 15.90
N ASN A 83 -0.22 -2.90 17.16
CA ASN A 83 -1.29 -2.03 17.65
C ASN A 83 -0.88 -0.55 17.56
N LEU A 84 0.36 -0.21 17.91
CA LEU A 84 0.88 1.15 17.84
C LEU A 84 0.91 1.68 16.40
N LEU A 85 1.31 0.85 15.43
CA LEU A 85 1.23 1.24 14.01
C LEU A 85 -0.23 1.45 13.58
N ALA A 86 -1.15 0.55 13.94
CA ALA A 86 -2.56 0.69 13.59
C ALA A 86 -3.17 1.99 14.17
N ASP A 87 -2.85 2.30 15.43
CA ASP A 87 -3.23 3.55 16.09
C ASP A 87 -2.60 4.79 15.44
N GLU A 88 -1.36 4.69 14.99
CA GLU A 88 -0.71 5.78 14.26
C GLU A 88 -1.38 6.03 12.91
N ILE A 89 -1.71 4.99 12.15
CA ILE A 89 -2.48 5.11 10.91
C ILE A 89 -3.87 5.71 11.21
N TYR A 90 -4.53 5.27 12.28
CA TYR A 90 -5.82 5.80 12.71
C TYR A 90 -5.77 7.30 12.97
N ARG A 91 -4.78 7.76 13.77
CA ARG A 91 -4.57 9.18 14.08
C ARG A 91 -4.15 9.98 12.85
N HIS A 92 -3.30 9.42 12.01
CA HIS A 92 -2.83 10.04 10.76
C HIS A 92 -3.98 10.31 9.78
N LEU A 93 -4.94 9.38 9.70
CA LEU A 93 -6.16 9.55 8.90
C LEU A 93 -7.21 10.46 9.56
N GLY A 94 -6.91 11.05 10.73
CA GLY A 94 -7.81 11.92 11.47
C GLY A 94 -9.13 11.23 11.87
N CYS A 95 -9.07 9.93 12.13
CA CYS A 95 -10.25 9.16 12.52
C CYS A 95 -10.63 9.49 13.98
N GLN A 96 -11.93 9.56 14.23
CA GLN A 96 -12.52 9.78 15.57
C GLN A 96 -13.53 8.69 15.94
N SER A 97 -13.79 7.72 15.05
CA SER A 97 -14.66 6.58 15.30
C SER A 97 -14.30 5.37 14.42
N THR A 98 -14.84 4.20 14.75
CA THR A 98 -14.69 2.97 13.92
C THR A 98 -15.24 3.18 12.52
N ALA A 99 -16.41 3.81 12.40
CA ALA A 99 -17.03 4.01 11.10
C ALA A 99 -16.16 4.88 10.19
N GLN A 100 -15.53 5.92 10.76
CA GLN A 100 -14.56 6.74 10.02
C GLN A 100 -13.31 5.95 9.65
N TYR A 101 -12.78 5.14 10.57
CA TYR A 101 -11.65 4.27 10.29
C TYR A 101 -11.96 3.28 9.16
N THR A 102 -13.03 2.50 9.26
CA THR A 102 -13.47 1.55 8.21
C THR A 102 -13.69 2.25 6.86
N ALA A 103 -14.21 3.48 6.86
CA ALA A 103 -14.37 4.25 5.63
C ALA A 103 -13.04 4.79 5.06
N ARG A 104 -12.03 5.06 5.91
CA ARG A 104 -10.77 5.72 5.53
C ARG A 104 -9.58 4.78 5.38
N ILE A 105 -9.61 3.55 5.90
CA ILE A 105 -8.50 2.59 5.73
C ILE A 105 -8.21 2.26 4.27
N GLY A 106 -9.20 2.39 3.38
CA GLY A 106 -9.02 2.29 1.93
C GLY A 106 -8.12 3.38 1.34
N ALA A 107 -7.78 4.43 2.09
CA ALA A 107 -6.80 5.44 1.68
C ALA A 107 -5.35 4.92 1.75
N VAL A 108 -5.08 3.79 2.43
CA VAL A 108 -3.74 3.18 2.43
C VAL A 108 -3.46 2.63 1.04
N ARG A 109 -2.51 3.25 0.34
CA ARG A 109 -2.27 3.00 -1.08
C ARG A 109 -1.23 1.91 -1.31
N LYS A 110 -0.08 2.04 -0.65
CA LYS A 110 1.04 1.09 -0.70
C LYS A 110 1.98 1.34 0.47
N GLY A 111 2.85 0.38 0.75
CA GLY A 111 3.91 0.58 1.73
C GLY A 111 4.58 -0.71 2.13
N THR A 112 5.61 -0.57 2.95
CA THR A 112 6.31 -1.68 3.60
C THR A 112 6.19 -1.56 5.11
N VAL A 113 6.03 -2.70 5.75
CA VAL A 113 6.10 -2.86 7.20
C VAL A 113 7.09 -3.98 7.48
N ASP A 114 8.16 -3.68 8.21
CA ASP A 114 9.20 -4.64 8.57
C ASP A 114 9.22 -4.80 10.10
N LEU A 115 8.68 -5.93 10.55
CA LEU A 115 8.61 -6.31 11.95
C LEU A 115 9.78 -7.25 12.28
N TYR A 116 10.74 -6.75 13.04
CA TYR A 116 11.73 -7.57 13.72
C TYR A 116 11.26 -7.95 15.13
N SER A 117 11.49 -9.19 15.54
CA SER A 117 11.29 -9.64 16.91
C SER A 117 12.45 -10.54 17.36
N ASP A 118 12.88 -10.42 18.62
CA ASP A 118 13.92 -11.31 19.16
C ASP A 118 13.46 -12.78 19.21
N MET A 119 12.14 -13.01 19.24
CA MET A 119 11.52 -14.33 19.19
C MET A 119 10.46 -14.39 18.08
N GLY A 120 10.19 -15.59 17.57
CA GLY A 120 9.09 -15.76 16.61
C GLY A 120 7.74 -15.41 17.25
N PRO A 121 6.77 -14.85 16.50
CA PRO A 121 5.48 -14.48 17.07
C PRO A 121 4.75 -15.70 17.62
N CYS A 122 4.19 -15.60 18.83
CA CYS A 122 3.37 -16.64 19.42
C CYS A 122 2.01 -16.77 18.69
N HIS A 123 1.17 -17.73 19.09
CA HIS A 123 -0.17 -17.90 18.51
C HIS A 123 -1.02 -16.61 18.53
N SER A 124 -0.96 -15.83 19.60
CA SER A 124 -1.73 -14.59 19.75
C SER A 124 -1.25 -13.48 18.82
N CYS A 125 0.07 -13.27 18.75
CA CYS A 125 0.69 -12.27 17.88
C CYS A 125 0.40 -12.58 16.41
N ARG A 126 0.41 -13.85 16.01
CA ARG A 126 0.04 -14.28 14.63
C ARG A 126 -1.39 -13.89 14.27
N SER A 127 -2.33 -13.97 15.23
CA SER A 127 -3.72 -13.53 15.00
C SER A 127 -3.81 -12.02 14.75
N VAL A 128 -3.13 -11.21 15.57
CA VAL A 128 -3.11 -9.74 15.40
C VAL A 128 -2.47 -9.34 14.08
N ILE A 129 -1.36 -9.98 13.71
CA ILE A 129 -0.71 -9.82 12.40
C ILE A 129 -1.69 -10.15 11.25
N LYS A 130 -2.48 -11.22 11.39
CA LYS A 130 -3.48 -11.62 10.39
C LYS A 130 -4.57 -10.57 10.24
N ASP A 131 -5.08 -10.04 11.36
CA ASP A 131 -6.09 -8.98 11.35
C ASP A 131 -5.54 -7.70 10.72
N PHE A 132 -4.31 -7.29 11.08
CA PHE A 132 -3.64 -6.14 10.46
C PHE A 132 -3.52 -6.28 8.94
N ARG A 133 -3.14 -7.45 8.45
CA ARG A 133 -3.05 -7.72 7.01
C ARG A 133 -4.40 -7.70 6.30
N ARG A 134 -5.50 -8.04 6.99
CA ARG A 134 -6.84 -7.96 6.42
C ARG A 134 -7.27 -6.50 6.27
N ASP A 135 -6.96 -5.67 7.26
CA ASP A 135 -7.36 -4.26 7.27
C ASP A 135 -6.48 -3.42 6.32
N PHE A 136 -5.22 -3.81 6.12
CA PHE A 136 -4.25 -3.11 5.26
C PHE A 136 -3.68 -4.01 4.16
N PRO A 137 -4.51 -4.51 3.22
CA PRO A 137 -4.07 -5.45 2.19
C PRO A 137 -3.06 -4.85 1.21
N ALA A 138 -2.98 -3.51 1.12
CA ALA A 138 -2.04 -2.80 0.27
C ALA A 138 -0.59 -2.80 0.79
N LEU A 139 -0.36 -3.13 2.07
CA LEU A 139 0.96 -3.12 2.69
C LEU A 139 1.68 -4.46 2.52
N THR A 140 2.95 -4.40 2.15
CA THR A 140 3.83 -5.56 2.22
C THR A 140 4.38 -5.68 3.63
N LEU A 141 4.06 -6.79 4.31
CA LEU A 141 4.53 -7.06 5.67
C LEU A 141 5.64 -8.11 5.65
N GLN A 142 6.85 -7.72 6.06
CA GLN A 142 7.95 -8.63 6.34
C GLN A 142 8.05 -8.84 7.86
N ILE A 143 8.13 -10.08 8.29
CA ILE A 143 8.34 -10.46 9.68
C ILE A 143 9.66 -11.21 9.76
N ARG A 144 10.58 -10.74 10.61
CA ARG A 144 11.90 -11.30 10.83
C ARG A 144 12.08 -11.62 12.30
N TYR A 145 12.62 -12.78 12.62
CA TYR A 145 12.86 -13.15 14.01
C TYR A 145 14.03 -14.11 14.18
N ARG A 146 14.61 -14.15 15.38
CA ARG A 146 15.58 -15.19 15.72
C ARG A 146 14.85 -16.49 16.01
N ASN A 147 15.43 -17.59 15.56
CA ASN A 147 14.86 -18.92 15.77
C ASN A 147 15.22 -19.55 17.13
N ALA A 148 16.09 -18.92 17.93
CA ALA A 148 16.65 -19.56 19.11
C ALA A 148 15.71 -19.50 20.32
N LEU A 149 15.39 -20.66 20.89
CA LEU A 149 14.94 -20.80 22.28
C LEU A 149 16.16 -21.00 23.18
N ARG A 150 16.09 -20.60 24.46
CA ARG A 150 17.16 -20.88 25.44
C ARG A 150 17.46 -22.39 25.44
N GLY A 151 18.71 -22.77 25.18
CA GLY A 151 19.15 -24.17 25.07
C GLY A 151 19.55 -24.64 23.66
N GLY A 152 19.54 -23.75 22.65
CA GLY A 152 20.03 -24.07 21.31
C GLY A 152 19.00 -24.74 20.39
N GLY A 153 17.76 -24.91 20.87
CA GLY A 153 16.64 -25.40 20.06
C GLY A 153 16.07 -24.32 19.15
N SER A 154 15.73 -24.70 17.91
CA SER A 154 15.00 -23.87 16.95
C SER A 154 13.50 -23.88 17.27
N ALA A 155 12.88 -22.72 17.47
CA ALA A 155 11.43 -22.57 17.65
C ALA A 155 10.63 -23.13 16.45
N ALA A 156 11.21 -23.09 15.25
CA ALA A 156 10.66 -23.70 14.04
C ALA A 156 10.63 -25.24 14.04
N LEU A 157 11.24 -25.91 15.05
CA LEU A 157 11.29 -27.37 15.19
C LEU A 157 10.38 -27.92 16.30
N ILE A 158 9.58 -27.09 16.97
CA ILE A 158 8.58 -27.59 17.93
C ILE A 158 7.44 -28.23 17.11
N PRO A 159 7.18 -29.55 17.26
CA PRO A 159 6.14 -30.24 16.49
C PRO A 159 4.79 -29.54 16.63
N ALA A 160 4.16 -29.29 15.48
CA ALA A 160 2.80 -28.78 15.42
C ALA A 160 1.85 -29.88 15.93
N GLY A 161 1.14 -29.64 17.03
CA GLY A 161 -0.06 -30.43 17.35
C GLY A 161 -1.16 -30.26 16.29
N ASP A 162 -2.34 -30.83 16.54
CA ASP A 162 -3.40 -31.01 15.52
C ASP A 162 -4.34 -29.78 15.29
N GLY A 163 -3.85 -28.64 14.77
CA GLY A 163 -4.61 -27.35 14.72
C GLY A 163 -3.86 -26.01 14.90
N LEU A 164 -3.44 -25.35 13.81
CA LEU A 164 -2.79 -24.02 13.80
C LEU A 164 -1.40 -23.90 14.50
N TYR A 165 -0.70 -25.00 14.80
CA TYR A 165 0.31 -25.11 15.88
C TYR A 165 1.75 -24.59 15.65
N GLY A 166 2.43 -24.42 16.80
CA GLY A 166 3.82 -23.98 17.08
C GLY A 166 3.79 -23.01 18.28
N GLN A 167 4.65 -23.16 19.32
CA GLN A 167 4.64 -22.22 20.47
C GLN A 167 5.02 -20.79 20.03
N TYR A 168 5.97 -20.68 19.09
CA TYR A 168 6.50 -19.42 18.57
C TYR A 168 6.96 -19.60 17.11
N GLY A 169 6.80 -18.56 16.28
CA GLY A 169 7.25 -18.53 14.89
C GLY A 169 6.15 -18.81 13.85
N ILE A 170 6.52 -18.65 12.58
CA ILE A 170 5.68 -18.82 11.40
C ILE A 170 6.15 -20.07 10.66
N GLY A 171 5.24 -21.02 10.43
CA GLY A 171 5.58 -22.37 9.96
C GLY A 171 6.24 -22.45 8.58
N ASP A 172 5.99 -21.46 7.71
CA ASP A 172 6.56 -21.38 6.35
C ASP A 172 7.55 -20.21 6.19
N ALA A 173 8.10 -19.70 7.30
CA ALA A 173 9.22 -18.77 7.26
C ALA A 173 10.49 -19.48 6.79
N THR A 174 11.37 -18.75 6.12
CA THR A 174 12.65 -19.27 5.63
C THR A 174 13.81 -18.60 6.35
N GLN A 175 14.90 -19.34 6.58
CA GLN A 175 16.10 -18.76 7.15
C GLN A 175 16.85 -17.94 6.09
N ARG A 176 17.19 -16.70 6.42
CA ARG A 176 17.99 -15.77 5.61
C ARG A 176 19.47 -15.91 5.89
N THR A 177 20.28 -15.28 5.04
CA THR A 177 21.75 -15.25 5.15
C THR A 177 22.25 -14.61 6.45
N ASP A 178 21.47 -13.69 7.03
CA ASP A 178 21.71 -13.05 8.33
C ASP A 178 21.31 -13.92 9.53
N GLN A 179 21.01 -15.21 9.30
CA GLN A 179 20.56 -16.19 10.29
C GLN A 179 19.20 -15.90 10.93
N LEU A 180 18.48 -14.87 10.47
CA LEU A 180 17.10 -14.60 10.88
C LEU A 180 16.14 -15.44 10.06
N TRP A 181 15.03 -15.81 10.69
CA TRP A 181 13.91 -16.41 9.98
C TRP A 181 13.00 -15.29 9.49
N ALA A 182 12.52 -15.41 8.27
CA ALA A 182 11.69 -14.39 7.67
C ALA A 182 10.49 -14.96 6.95
N LYS A 183 9.36 -14.28 7.09
CA LYS A 183 8.18 -14.45 6.25
C LYS A 183 7.83 -13.09 5.65
N THR A 184 7.70 -13.05 4.34
CA THR A 184 7.13 -11.90 3.63
C THR A 184 5.71 -12.22 3.22
N TYR A 185 4.80 -11.31 3.54
CA TYR A 185 3.45 -11.28 3.04
C TYR A 185 3.35 -10.14 2.02
N PRO A 186 3.24 -10.45 0.72
CA PRO A 186 3.14 -9.42 -0.30
C PRO A 186 1.84 -8.63 -0.13
N GLY A 187 1.92 -7.31 -0.28
CA GLY A 187 0.75 -6.43 -0.37
C GLY A 187 0.17 -6.41 -1.79
N SER A 188 -1.04 -5.86 -1.91
CA SER A 188 -1.73 -5.56 -3.17
C SER A 188 -1.88 -4.05 -3.32
N PRO A 189 -0.81 -3.34 -3.73
CA PRO A 189 -0.82 -1.87 -3.76
C PRO A 189 -1.83 -1.33 -4.78
N VAL A 190 -2.45 -0.21 -4.44
CA VAL A 190 -3.30 0.56 -5.34
C VAL A 190 -2.41 1.39 -6.25
N ALA A 191 -2.48 1.13 -7.55
CA ALA A 191 -1.58 1.75 -8.51
C ALA A 191 -1.88 3.24 -8.70
N ALA A 192 -0.83 4.00 -9.03
CA ALA A 192 -0.94 5.38 -9.48
C ALA A 192 -0.24 5.57 -10.82
N ALA A 193 -0.69 6.58 -11.56
CA ALA A 193 -0.01 7.11 -12.74
C ALA A 193 0.16 8.61 -12.59
N THR A 194 1.26 9.13 -13.11
CA THR A 194 1.53 10.57 -13.18
C THR A 194 1.66 10.96 -14.64
N GLY A 195 0.86 11.92 -15.09
CA GLY A 195 0.95 12.52 -16.41
C GLY A 195 1.56 13.91 -16.30
N THR A 196 2.62 14.14 -17.06
CA THR A 196 3.15 15.49 -17.31
C THR A 196 2.82 15.86 -18.74
N PHE A 197 2.43 17.11 -18.98
CA PHE A 197 2.10 17.57 -20.32
C PHE A 197 2.70 18.94 -20.61
N ASP A 198 2.94 19.15 -21.90
CA ASP A 198 3.43 20.39 -22.48
C ASP A 198 2.87 20.53 -23.89
N VAL A 199 1.96 21.48 -24.10
CA VAL A 199 1.28 21.68 -25.38
C VAL A 199 1.29 23.15 -25.78
N LYS A 200 1.33 23.40 -27.09
CA LYS A 200 1.36 24.74 -27.67
C LYS A 200 0.33 24.90 -28.79
N VAL A 201 -0.37 26.04 -28.78
CA VAL A 201 -1.33 26.42 -29.82
C VAL A 201 -0.61 26.84 -31.11
N THR A 202 -1.22 26.54 -32.27
CA THR A 202 -0.62 26.69 -33.61
C THR A 202 -0.29 28.14 -33.99
N GLU A 203 -0.94 29.13 -33.40
CA GLU A 203 -0.82 30.53 -33.79
C GLU A 203 0.58 31.12 -33.52
N PRO A 204 1.06 32.12 -34.30
CA PRO A 204 2.28 32.85 -33.98
C PRO A 204 2.19 33.51 -32.59
N GLY A 205 3.12 33.18 -31.69
CA GLY A 205 3.02 33.59 -30.27
C GLY A 205 2.02 32.77 -29.45
N GLY A 206 1.51 31.67 -29.99
CA GLY A 206 0.51 30.80 -29.38
C GLY A 206 0.88 30.37 -27.97
N ARG A 207 -0.12 30.43 -27.09
CA ARG A 207 0.02 30.13 -25.67
C ARG A 207 0.52 28.69 -25.47
N ARG A 208 1.41 28.52 -24.51
CA ARG A 208 1.93 27.23 -24.04
C ARG A 208 1.23 26.87 -22.73
N PHE A 209 0.88 25.61 -22.58
CA PHE A 209 0.26 25.06 -21.38
C PHE A 209 1.09 23.89 -20.90
N THR A 210 1.40 23.89 -19.61
CA THR A 210 2.15 22.82 -18.96
C THR A 210 1.46 22.43 -17.67
N GLY A 211 1.62 21.18 -17.26
CA GLY A 211 1.00 20.72 -16.02
C GLY A 211 1.43 19.32 -15.64
N THR A 212 1.00 18.93 -14.44
CA THR A 212 1.20 17.59 -13.90
C THR A 212 -0.09 17.14 -13.23
N VAL A 213 -0.53 15.94 -13.57
CA VAL A 213 -1.77 15.33 -13.10
C VAL A 213 -1.43 13.95 -12.55
N ARG A 214 -2.01 13.60 -11.41
CA ARG A 214 -1.85 12.29 -10.81
C ARG A 214 -3.21 11.59 -10.74
N GLY A 215 -3.27 10.38 -11.25
CA GLY A 215 -4.43 9.49 -11.14
C GLY A 215 -4.10 8.32 -10.21
N ILE A 216 -5.10 7.87 -9.47
CA ILE A 216 -4.99 6.74 -8.55
C ILE A 216 -6.12 5.78 -8.86
N ASP A 217 -5.77 4.50 -9.00
CA ASP A 217 -6.71 3.44 -9.33
C ASP A 217 -7.85 3.37 -8.31
N GLN A 218 -9.07 3.16 -8.81
CA GLN A 218 -10.28 3.03 -8.01
C GLN A 218 -10.68 4.26 -7.19
N GLN A 219 -9.96 5.38 -7.32
CA GLN A 219 -10.41 6.63 -6.73
C GLN A 219 -11.68 7.10 -7.48
N PRO A 220 -12.79 7.41 -6.78
CA PRO A 220 -13.98 7.93 -7.43
C PRO A 220 -13.64 9.20 -8.21
N HIS A 221 -14.01 9.22 -9.49
CA HIS A 221 -13.68 10.30 -10.39
C HIS A 221 -14.92 10.77 -11.14
N SER A 222 -15.08 12.09 -11.25
CA SER A 222 -16.11 12.69 -12.09
C SER A 222 -15.50 13.02 -13.44
N SER A 223 -15.72 12.14 -14.43
CA SER A 223 -15.12 12.26 -15.75
C SER A 223 -15.51 13.56 -16.45
N TYR A 224 -14.52 14.23 -17.01
CA TYR A 224 -14.66 15.44 -17.82
C TYR A 224 -14.75 15.13 -19.32
N LEU A 225 -13.94 14.19 -19.80
CA LEU A 225 -13.78 13.84 -21.20
C LEU A 225 -13.48 12.34 -21.43
N TYR A 226 -12.68 11.70 -20.57
CA TYR A 226 -12.23 10.31 -20.68
C TYR A 226 -12.46 9.50 -19.41
N PRO A 227 -13.31 8.45 -19.43
CA PRO A 227 -14.28 8.14 -20.47
C PRO A 227 -15.32 9.27 -20.59
N ALA A 228 -16.26 9.13 -21.53
CA ALA A 228 -17.33 10.10 -21.69
C ALA A 228 -18.01 10.43 -20.34
N PRO A 229 -18.37 11.70 -20.09
CA PRO A 229 -18.92 12.13 -18.80
C PRO A 229 -20.12 11.28 -18.35
N SER A 230 -20.09 10.83 -17.09
CA SER A 230 -21.21 10.17 -16.41
C SER A 230 -21.87 11.10 -15.40
N SER A 231 -23.16 10.90 -15.14
CA SER A 231 -23.91 11.67 -14.12
C SER A 231 -23.48 11.33 -12.68
N THR A 232 -22.88 10.16 -12.48
CA THR A 232 -22.37 9.68 -11.19
C THR A 232 -20.87 9.44 -11.30
N ALA A 233 -20.12 9.87 -10.28
CA ALA A 233 -18.71 9.52 -10.17
C ALA A 233 -18.55 7.99 -10.12
N ALA A 234 -17.58 7.49 -10.86
CA ALA A 234 -17.24 6.08 -10.91
C ALA A 234 -15.73 5.92 -10.68
N PRO A 235 -15.28 4.77 -10.13
CA PRO A 235 -13.86 4.48 -10.09
C PRO A 235 -13.32 4.41 -11.52
N LEU A 236 -12.30 5.20 -11.82
CA LEU A 236 -11.49 5.04 -13.02
C LEU A 236 -10.20 4.31 -12.67
N ASP A 237 -9.62 3.67 -13.68
CA ASP A 237 -8.22 3.28 -13.55
C ASP A 237 -7.31 4.53 -13.55
N GLU A 238 -6.12 4.36 -13.00
CA GLU A 238 -5.16 5.45 -12.78
C GLU A 238 -4.79 6.18 -14.07
N VAL A 239 -4.77 5.49 -15.21
CA VAL A 239 -4.38 6.06 -16.50
C VAL A 239 -5.52 6.88 -17.09
N GLY A 240 -6.74 6.34 -17.07
CA GLY A 240 -7.94 7.06 -17.47
C GLY A 240 -8.14 8.34 -16.66
N ALA A 241 -7.96 8.26 -15.33
CA ALA A 241 -8.01 9.42 -14.45
C ALA A 241 -6.95 10.48 -14.81
N VAL A 242 -5.73 10.08 -15.19
CA VAL A 242 -4.71 11.02 -15.67
C VAL A 242 -5.10 11.67 -16.99
N MET A 243 -5.53 10.90 -17.99
CA MET A 243 -5.96 11.45 -19.29
C MET A 243 -7.08 12.47 -19.13
N ASP A 244 -8.08 12.14 -18.31
CA ASP A 244 -9.18 13.04 -18.00
C ASP A 244 -8.74 14.30 -17.27
N GLY A 245 -7.87 14.12 -16.26
CA GLY A 245 -7.33 15.22 -15.48
C GLY A 245 -6.48 16.17 -16.31
N ILE A 246 -5.71 15.68 -17.29
CA ILE A 246 -4.97 16.53 -18.23
C ILE A 246 -5.94 17.38 -19.06
N ALA A 247 -7.00 16.77 -19.62
CA ALA A 247 -8.01 17.50 -20.38
C ALA A 247 -8.71 18.55 -19.51
N ARG A 248 -9.01 18.22 -18.26
CA ARG A 248 -9.63 19.13 -17.30
C ARG A 248 -8.70 20.28 -16.90
N ASP A 249 -7.42 19.99 -16.67
CA ASP A 249 -6.42 21.00 -16.33
C ASP A 249 -6.21 21.97 -17.50
N LEU A 250 -6.05 21.46 -18.73
CA LEU A 250 -6.00 22.29 -19.93
C LEU A 250 -7.22 23.22 -20.05
N SER A 251 -8.43 22.66 -19.88
CA SER A 251 -9.68 23.43 -19.90
C SER A 251 -9.67 24.56 -18.86
N THR A 252 -9.18 24.27 -17.65
CA THR A 252 -9.09 25.23 -16.55
C THR A 252 -8.03 26.30 -16.80
N GLN A 253 -6.86 25.95 -17.33
CA GLN A 253 -5.81 26.93 -17.64
C GLN A 253 -6.22 27.91 -18.75
N MET A 254 -7.09 27.47 -19.65
CA MET A 254 -7.62 28.31 -20.73
C MET A 254 -8.68 29.29 -20.25
N VAL A 255 -9.65 28.81 -19.46
CA VAL A 255 -10.73 29.63 -18.90
C VAL A 255 -10.79 29.38 -17.38
N PRO A 256 -9.96 30.10 -16.60
CA PRO A 256 -9.83 29.86 -15.16
C PRO A 256 -11.13 30.06 -14.39
N GLU A 257 -12.03 30.90 -14.91
CA GLU A 257 -13.29 31.24 -14.25
C GLU A 257 -14.37 30.17 -14.40
N ARG A 258 -14.30 29.31 -15.43
CA ARG A 258 -15.32 28.29 -15.73
C ARG A 258 -14.74 27.12 -16.51
N LEU A 259 -15.02 25.90 -16.04
CA LEU A 259 -14.74 24.69 -16.80
C LEU A 259 -15.54 24.71 -18.13
N MET A 260 -14.85 24.51 -19.25
CA MET A 260 -15.51 24.45 -20.56
C MET A 260 -16.46 23.25 -20.65
N ARG A 261 -17.51 23.37 -21.47
CA ARG A 261 -18.31 22.19 -21.83
C ARG A 261 -17.46 21.24 -22.69
N PRO A 262 -17.55 19.91 -22.52
CA PRO A 262 -16.72 18.95 -23.24
C PRO A 262 -16.72 19.12 -24.77
N GLN A 263 -17.88 19.42 -25.36
CA GLN A 263 -17.99 19.66 -26.81
C GLN A 263 -17.25 20.92 -27.28
N ALA A 264 -17.32 22.01 -26.51
CA ALA A 264 -16.60 23.25 -26.83
C ALA A 264 -15.09 23.07 -26.66
N PHE A 265 -14.68 22.33 -25.62
CA PHE A 265 -13.28 21.98 -25.42
C PHE A 265 -12.72 21.15 -26.58
N ARG A 266 -13.44 20.12 -27.05
CA ARG A 266 -13.04 19.33 -28.23
C ARG A 266 -12.87 20.17 -29.51
N GLN A 267 -13.66 21.22 -29.67
CA GLN A 267 -13.48 22.13 -30.80
C GLN A 267 -12.19 22.96 -30.65
N TRP A 268 -11.91 23.42 -29.43
CA TRP A 268 -10.73 24.24 -29.16
C TRP A 268 -9.42 23.47 -29.28
N ILE A 269 -9.33 22.24 -28.75
CA ILE A 269 -8.09 21.46 -28.74
C ILE A 269 -7.56 21.15 -30.15
N ARG A 270 -8.41 21.23 -31.18
CA ARG A 270 -8.00 21.19 -32.59
C ARG A 270 -7.00 22.29 -32.97
N GLY A 271 -6.95 23.38 -32.20
CA GLY A 271 -5.98 24.47 -32.36
C GLY A 271 -4.58 24.14 -31.82
N ILE A 272 -4.41 23.06 -31.05
CA ILE A 272 -3.10 22.62 -30.55
C ILE A 272 -2.25 22.19 -31.74
N GLY A 273 -1.08 22.84 -31.87
CA GLY A 273 -0.16 22.66 -32.99
C GLY A 273 0.92 21.63 -32.74
N GLN A 274 1.31 21.45 -31.47
CA GLN A 274 2.33 20.49 -31.06
C GLN A 274 2.27 20.26 -29.55
N GLY A 275 2.82 19.14 -29.09
CA GLY A 275 3.06 18.92 -27.67
C GLY A 275 3.58 17.54 -27.33
N THR A 276 3.79 17.33 -26.04
CA THR A 276 4.18 16.06 -25.44
C THR A 276 3.35 15.79 -24.19
N VAL A 277 2.91 14.55 -24.03
CA VAL A 277 2.38 14.00 -22.78
C VAL A 277 3.26 12.82 -22.40
N ARG A 278 3.75 12.80 -21.16
CA ARG A 278 4.49 11.67 -20.61
C ARG A 278 3.73 11.11 -19.43
N LEU A 279 3.45 9.81 -19.48
CA LEU A 279 2.84 9.03 -18.43
C LEU A 279 3.88 8.13 -17.77
N ASP A 280 4.10 8.33 -16.49
CA ASP A 280 4.89 7.42 -15.64
C ASP A 280 3.90 6.62 -14.77
N CYS A 281 3.70 5.36 -15.12
CA CYS A 281 2.71 4.49 -14.49
C CYS A 281 3.40 3.46 -13.58
N GLU A 282 2.87 3.26 -12.37
CA GLU A 282 3.39 2.23 -11.45
C GLU A 282 3.01 0.80 -11.89
N ARG A 283 2.05 0.67 -12.80
CA ARG A 283 1.71 -0.56 -13.53
C ARG A 283 1.40 -0.20 -14.97
N GLY A 284 1.55 -1.15 -15.90
CA GLY A 284 1.14 -0.92 -17.29
C GLY A 284 -0.35 -0.57 -17.41
N PRO A 285 -0.78 0.24 -18.39
CA PRO A 285 -2.19 0.56 -18.58
C PRO A 285 -3.07 -0.69 -18.74
N GLY A 286 -4.24 -0.69 -18.11
CA GLY A 286 -5.27 -1.71 -18.32
C GLY A 286 -6.09 -1.44 -19.59
N LYS A 287 -7.14 -2.23 -19.84
CA LYS A 287 -8.01 -2.06 -21.00
C LYS A 287 -8.62 -0.64 -21.06
N ASP A 288 -9.21 -0.18 -19.97
CA ASP A 288 -9.90 1.11 -19.92
C ASP A 288 -8.92 2.28 -20.09
N GLY A 289 -7.75 2.20 -19.44
CA GLY A 289 -6.67 3.18 -19.60
C GLY A 289 -6.10 3.21 -21.01
N ARG A 290 -5.98 2.07 -21.69
CA ARG A 290 -5.61 2.03 -23.11
C ARG A 290 -6.67 2.69 -23.98
N THR A 291 -7.95 2.42 -23.74
CA THR A 291 -9.06 3.10 -24.45
C THR A 291 -9.07 4.61 -24.19
N ALA A 292 -8.77 5.05 -22.96
CA ALA A 292 -8.65 6.47 -22.65
C ALA A 292 -7.47 7.13 -23.40
N ILE A 293 -6.33 6.43 -23.51
CA ILE A 293 -5.18 6.90 -24.30
C ILE A 293 -5.54 6.99 -25.79
N GLU A 294 -6.23 5.99 -26.35
CA GLU A 294 -6.68 6.01 -27.75
C GLU A 294 -7.60 7.21 -28.02
N ALA A 295 -8.61 7.42 -27.16
CA ALA A 295 -9.49 8.58 -27.26
C ALA A 295 -8.74 9.92 -27.11
N PHE A 296 -7.73 9.98 -26.24
CA PHE A 296 -6.87 11.16 -26.10
C PHE A 296 -6.06 11.41 -27.38
N ILE A 297 -5.51 10.37 -28.03
CA ILE A 297 -4.76 10.52 -29.29
C ILE A 297 -5.66 11.07 -30.41
N GLU A 298 -6.92 10.62 -30.49
CA GLU A 298 -7.88 11.12 -31.47
C GLU A 298 -8.19 12.61 -31.26
N ASP A 299 -8.33 13.03 -30.01
CA ASP A 299 -8.63 14.42 -29.64
C ASP A 299 -7.38 15.34 -29.73
N PHE A 300 -6.16 14.79 -29.59
CA PHE A 300 -4.88 15.52 -29.60
C PHE A 300 -3.89 14.96 -30.64
N PRO A 301 -4.22 14.98 -31.95
CA PRO A 301 -3.42 14.29 -32.97
C PRO A 301 -1.99 14.81 -33.10
N LYS A 302 -1.73 16.09 -32.76
CA LYS A 302 -0.39 16.70 -32.85
C LYS A 302 0.45 16.59 -31.57
N VAL A 303 -0.02 15.81 -30.59
CA VAL A 303 0.67 15.61 -29.31
C VAL A 303 1.28 14.22 -29.30
N ARG A 304 2.58 14.15 -29.03
CA ARG A 304 3.28 12.88 -28.81
C ARG A 304 2.96 12.37 -27.41
N ILE A 305 2.62 11.09 -27.27
CA ILE A 305 2.39 10.47 -25.96
C ILE A 305 3.47 9.42 -25.68
N GLU A 306 4.08 9.51 -24.52
CA GLU A 306 5.02 8.52 -23.99
C GLU A 306 4.39 7.84 -22.77
N VAL A 307 4.44 6.51 -22.71
CA VAL A 307 3.90 5.73 -21.60
C VAL A 307 4.99 4.80 -21.07
N ALA A 308 5.48 5.10 -19.87
CA ALA A 308 6.50 4.35 -19.16
C ALA A 308 5.86 3.54 -18.03
N TYR A 309 6.23 2.26 -17.90
CA TYR A 309 5.73 1.38 -16.84
C TYR A 309 6.70 0.21 -16.55
N PRO A 310 6.64 -0.40 -15.36
CA PRO A 310 7.48 -1.56 -15.05
C PRO A 310 6.97 -2.85 -15.71
N GLY A 311 7.90 -3.70 -16.14
CA GLY A 311 7.64 -5.10 -16.52
C GLY A 311 7.11 -5.36 -17.94
N ALA A 312 7.35 -6.58 -18.43
CA ALA A 312 6.97 -7.01 -19.76
C ALA A 312 5.46 -7.23 -19.91
N THR A 313 5.02 -7.07 -21.15
CA THR A 313 3.67 -6.95 -21.67
C THR A 313 2.68 -8.05 -21.35
N ALA A 314 1.40 -7.67 -21.36
CA ALA A 314 0.31 -8.64 -21.37
C ALA A 314 -0.38 -8.74 -22.73
N GLN A 315 -0.63 -9.99 -23.12
CA GLN A 315 -1.66 -10.36 -24.08
C GLN A 315 -3.06 -9.95 -23.54
N SER A 316 -3.99 -9.75 -24.47
CA SER A 316 -5.41 -9.27 -24.42
C SER A 316 -6.03 -8.75 -23.10
N ASP A 317 -5.76 -9.37 -21.95
CA ASP A 317 -6.38 -9.06 -20.65
C ASP A 317 -5.43 -8.47 -19.60
N GLY A 318 -4.13 -8.36 -19.83
CA GLY A 318 -3.24 -7.77 -18.83
C GLY A 318 -2.80 -6.33 -19.12
N ARG A 319 -1.76 -5.92 -18.41
CA ARG A 319 -1.28 -4.55 -18.29
C ARG A 319 -0.19 -4.23 -19.34
N GLY A 320 -0.18 -3.02 -19.89
CA GLY A 320 0.82 -2.55 -20.85
C GLY A 320 0.42 -2.70 -22.33
N TYR A 321 1.40 -2.55 -23.22
CA TYR A 321 1.28 -2.59 -24.69
C TYR A 321 2.27 -3.56 -25.31
N THR A 322 1.78 -4.55 -26.07
CA THR A 322 2.61 -5.63 -26.66
C THR A 322 3.79 -5.16 -27.50
N ASP A 323 3.75 -3.95 -28.03
CA ASP A 323 4.77 -3.33 -28.88
C ASP A 323 5.58 -2.21 -28.17
N ALA A 324 5.53 -2.16 -26.83
CA ALA A 324 6.45 -1.34 -26.05
C ALA A 324 7.88 -1.87 -26.12
N THR A 325 8.85 -0.97 -25.97
CA THR A 325 10.28 -1.29 -25.98
C THR A 325 10.85 -1.27 -24.57
N GLU A 326 11.60 -2.30 -24.21
CA GLU A 326 12.36 -2.32 -22.96
C GLU A 326 13.45 -1.24 -22.97
N GLN A 327 13.59 -0.56 -21.85
CA GLN A 327 14.58 0.48 -21.58
C GLN A 327 15.56 0.00 -20.50
N ASP A 328 16.69 0.69 -20.39
CA ASP A 328 17.64 0.45 -19.30
C ASP A 328 16.94 0.56 -17.93
N GLY A 329 17.23 -0.38 -17.03
CA GLY A 329 16.61 -0.44 -15.71
C GLY A 329 15.26 -1.18 -15.66
N GLY A 330 14.88 -1.93 -16.69
CA GLY A 330 13.70 -2.80 -16.69
C GLY A 330 12.36 -2.06 -16.83
N THR A 331 12.41 -0.79 -17.24
CA THR A 331 11.22 0.00 -17.58
C THR A 331 10.83 -0.28 -19.03
N TRP A 332 9.55 -0.30 -19.33
CA TRP A 332 9.02 -0.46 -20.67
C TRP A 332 8.42 0.86 -21.14
N LEU A 333 8.68 1.21 -22.40
CA LEU A 333 8.25 2.47 -22.99
C LEU A 333 7.42 2.23 -24.25
N LYS A 334 6.19 2.77 -24.25
CA LYS A 334 5.36 2.88 -25.45
C LYS A 334 5.35 4.34 -25.91
N ILE A 335 5.61 4.57 -27.20
CA ILE A 335 5.53 5.90 -27.80
C ILE A 335 4.42 5.90 -28.84
N PHE A 336 3.51 6.86 -28.72
CA PHE A 336 2.54 7.24 -29.74
C PHE A 336 3.04 8.54 -30.38
N PRO A 337 3.56 8.49 -31.62
CA PRO A 337 4.06 9.68 -32.29
C PRO A 337 2.90 10.64 -32.59
N ALA A 338 3.20 11.94 -32.60
CA ALA A 338 2.27 12.93 -33.14
C ALA A 338 2.00 12.64 -34.62
N ALA A 339 0.74 12.74 -35.02
CA ALA A 339 0.34 12.76 -36.42
C ALA A 339 0.96 13.98 -37.11
N ARG A 340 1.37 13.79 -38.37
CA ARG A 340 2.02 14.83 -39.18
C ARG A 340 1.04 15.89 -39.65
#